data_AF-A0AAW1I8Y2-F1
#
_entry.id   AF-A0AAW1I8Y2-F1
#
_cell.length_a   1.000
_cell.length_b   1.000
_cell.length_c   1.000
_cell.angle_alpha   90.00
_cell.angle_beta   90.00
_cell.angle_gamma   90.00
#
_symmetry.space_group_name_H-M   'P 1'
#
loop_
_entity.id
_entity.type
_entity.pdbx_description
1 polymer ?
#
loop_
_entity_poly.entity_id
_entity_poly.type
_entity_poly.pdbx_seq_one_letter_code
_entity_poly.pdbx_strand_id
1 'polypeptide(L)'
;ILCTTDKYRTECQKLDEKSDIECIVAEDEITCIEHVSRGKATFSSVTAAAAFLGMAKPNIVMHAAFQHKKESNPYKYQTALVSNRNIKGGLSGLRNVSYCHPGFDATDIDPLRLIEFERELLIKNDIDIYSNDAAPIVENHIKAIHDFFGPSCRPGRWVPDTEFDETLKKRYSRLLVLCNTTNSGNALSQALNCALNNDNPAIALTTIFTITHEVQKEMSAFTICRNGSMSNAYLNPCEWSNLSNEIIVGNNNSGSFK
;
A
#
# COMPACT_ATOMS: atom_id res chain seq x y z
N ILE A 1 5.11 19.53 -24.33
CA ILE A 1 6.04 18.38 -24.20
C ILE A 1 5.68 17.59 -22.95
N LEU A 2 5.28 16.33 -23.11
CA LEU A 2 5.03 15.38 -22.03
C LEU A 2 6.31 14.59 -21.74
N CYS A 3 6.72 14.51 -20.47
CA CYS A 3 7.72 13.53 -20.05
C CYS A 3 7.06 12.27 -19.50
N THR A 4 7.54 11.11 -19.94
CA THR A 4 7.12 9.81 -19.42
C THR A 4 8.31 8.87 -19.19
N THR A 5 8.09 7.77 -18.47
CA THR A 5 9.11 6.73 -18.27
C THR A 5 9.13 5.75 -19.43
N ASP A 6 10.20 4.97 -19.53
CA ASP A 6 10.37 3.95 -20.57
C ASP A 6 9.20 2.95 -20.64
N LYS A 7 8.54 2.70 -19.51
CA LYS A 7 7.33 1.87 -19.38
C LYS A 7 6.23 2.26 -20.38
N TYR A 8 6.09 3.55 -20.67
CA TYR A 8 5.01 4.08 -21.51
C TYR A 8 5.50 4.59 -22.87
N ARG A 9 6.71 4.19 -23.30
CA ARG A 9 7.31 4.64 -24.57
C ARG A 9 6.39 4.43 -25.76
N THR A 10 5.80 3.24 -25.87
CA THR A 10 4.96 2.86 -27.03
C THR A 10 3.66 3.66 -27.07
N GLU A 11 3.03 3.87 -25.91
CA GLU A 11 1.83 4.67 -25.75
C GLU A 11 2.11 6.14 -26.07
N CYS A 12 3.26 6.66 -25.63
CA CYS A 12 3.67 8.03 -25.92
C CYS A 12 3.92 8.25 -27.40
N GLN A 13 4.58 7.32 -28.09
CA GLN A 13 4.79 7.39 -29.55
C GLN A 13 3.45 7.46 -30.31
N LYS A 14 2.47 6.62 -29.92
CA LYS A 14 1.12 6.66 -30.51
C LYS A 14 0.39 7.97 -30.22
N LEU A 15 0.65 8.59 -29.07
CA LEU A 15 0.06 9.88 -28.69
C LEU A 15 0.67 11.03 -29.52
N ASP A 16 1.99 11.01 -29.68
CA ASP A 16 2.76 11.98 -30.48
C ASP A 16 2.31 11.96 -31.96
N GLU A 17 2.08 10.78 -32.53
CA GLU A 17 1.55 10.64 -33.89
C GLU A 17 0.12 11.17 -34.09
N LYS A 18 -0.67 11.26 -33.01
CA LYS A 18 -2.13 11.48 -33.08
C LYS A 18 -2.59 12.79 -32.43
N SER A 19 -1.68 13.55 -31.84
CA SER A 19 -1.99 14.76 -31.09
C SER A 19 -0.84 15.75 -31.14
N ASP A 20 -1.06 16.97 -30.69
CA ASP A 20 -0.03 18.01 -30.61
C ASP A 20 0.89 17.84 -29.38
N ILE A 21 1.06 16.61 -28.87
CA ILE A 21 1.84 16.30 -27.67
C ILE A 21 3.15 15.61 -28.08
N GLU A 22 4.23 16.38 -28.09
CA GLU A 22 5.58 15.81 -28.18
C GLU A 22 5.96 15.10 -26.88
N CYS A 23 6.52 13.89 -27.02
CA CYS A 23 6.91 13.03 -25.92
C CYS A 23 8.43 12.99 -25.73
N ILE A 24 8.89 13.14 -24.48
CA ILE A 24 10.25 12.77 -24.07
C ILE A 24 10.19 11.58 -23.12
N VAL A 25 11.08 10.61 -23.34
CA VAL A 25 11.19 9.41 -22.49
C VAL A 25 12.40 9.53 -21.58
N ALA A 26 12.19 9.35 -20.29
CA ALA A 26 13.23 9.34 -19.26
C ALA A 26 13.34 7.96 -18.60
N GLU A 27 14.42 7.78 -17.82
CA GLU A 27 14.70 6.55 -17.08
C GLU A 27 13.66 6.30 -15.99
N ASP A 28 13.31 7.35 -15.23
CA ASP A 28 12.37 7.27 -14.12
C ASP A 28 11.55 8.55 -13.94
N GLU A 29 10.56 8.49 -13.03
CA GLU A 29 9.65 9.59 -12.74
C GLU A 29 10.38 10.82 -12.17
N ILE A 30 11.49 10.61 -11.43
CA ILE A 30 12.29 11.68 -10.83
C ILE A 30 13.03 12.47 -11.91
N THR A 31 13.56 11.77 -12.91
CA THR A 31 14.20 12.36 -14.08
C THR A 31 13.19 13.15 -14.89
N CYS A 32 11.95 12.64 -15.02
CA CYS A 32 10.87 13.42 -15.63
C CYS A 32 10.54 14.68 -14.85
N ILE A 33 10.43 14.61 -13.53
CA ILE A 33 10.26 15.80 -12.68
C ILE A 33 11.41 16.79 -12.86
N GLU A 34 12.65 16.32 -13.00
CA GLU A 34 13.79 17.19 -13.29
C GLU A 34 13.69 17.86 -14.66
N HIS A 35 13.25 17.13 -15.69
CA HIS A 35 12.98 17.69 -17.01
C HIS A 35 11.90 18.77 -16.96
N VAL A 36 10.81 18.54 -16.23
CA VAL A 36 9.75 19.53 -16.01
C VAL A 36 10.31 20.76 -15.28
N SER A 37 11.06 20.55 -14.20
CA SER A 37 11.66 21.64 -13.42
C SER A 37 12.64 22.49 -14.25
N ARG A 38 13.42 21.88 -15.14
CA ARG A 38 14.35 22.60 -16.03
C ARG A 38 13.69 23.17 -17.29
N GLY A 39 12.38 23.01 -17.47
CA GLY A 39 11.67 23.45 -18.68
C GLY A 39 11.98 22.63 -19.94
N LYS A 40 12.61 21.46 -19.79
CA LYS A 40 12.80 20.48 -20.89
C LYS A 40 11.51 19.73 -21.22
N ALA A 41 10.63 19.58 -20.24
CA ALA A 41 9.25 19.13 -20.41
C ALA A 41 8.28 20.14 -19.80
N THR A 42 7.03 20.09 -20.27
CA THR A 42 5.95 20.93 -19.76
C THR A 42 5.25 20.28 -18.56
N PHE A 43 4.98 18.98 -18.65
CA PHE A 43 4.39 18.18 -17.58
C PHE A 43 4.82 16.72 -17.63
N SER A 44 4.51 15.99 -16.56
CA SER A 44 4.63 14.55 -16.47
C SER A 44 3.48 13.96 -15.65
N SER A 45 3.06 12.74 -15.96
CA SER A 45 2.22 11.91 -15.08
C SER A 45 3.15 11.09 -14.20
N VAL A 46 3.03 11.21 -12.88
CA VAL A 46 3.90 10.52 -11.92
C VAL A 46 3.10 9.95 -10.76
N THR A 47 3.65 8.97 -10.06
CA THR A 47 3.08 8.49 -8.78
C THR A 47 3.00 9.60 -7.73
N ALA A 48 2.09 9.43 -6.75
CA ALA A 48 1.99 10.37 -5.63
C ALA A 48 3.29 10.50 -4.82
N ALA A 49 4.09 9.42 -4.73
CA ALA A 49 5.40 9.43 -4.08
C ALA A 49 6.41 10.28 -4.84
N ALA A 50 6.51 10.10 -6.16
CA ALA A 50 7.38 10.93 -6.99
C ALA A 50 6.93 12.40 -7.00
N ALA A 51 5.63 12.68 -7.10
CA ALA A 51 5.08 14.03 -6.99
C ALA A 51 5.48 14.70 -5.67
N PHE A 52 5.36 13.99 -4.55
CA PHE A 52 5.78 14.49 -3.24
C PHE A 52 7.27 14.85 -3.19
N LEU A 53 8.15 14.01 -3.75
CA LEU A 53 9.58 14.32 -3.88
C LEU A 53 9.81 15.55 -4.79
N GLY A 54 9.02 15.67 -5.86
CA GLY A 54 9.06 16.81 -6.77
C GLY A 54 8.72 18.15 -6.10
N MET A 55 7.86 18.16 -5.07
CA MET A 55 7.51 19.37 -4.32
C MET A 55 8.70 20.01 -3.58
N ALA A 56 9.81 19.30 -3.41
CA ALA A 56 11.06 19.89 -2.92
C ALA A 56 11.67 20.90 -3.91
N LYS A 57 11.21 20.92 -5.17
CA LYS A 57 11.63 21.88 -6.20
C LYS A 57 10.68 23.07 -6.20
N PRO A 58 11.18 24.31 -6.11
CA PRO A 58 10.34 25.50 -5.90
C PRO A 58 9.39 25.82 -7.06
N ASN A 59 9.67 25.29 -8.25
CA ASN A 59 8.92 25.57 -9.46
C ASN A 59 8.04 24.40 -9.93
N ILE A 60 7.99 23.30 -9.18
CA ILE A 60 7.10 22.18 -9.46
C ILE A 60 5.78 22.39 -8.72
N VAL A 61 4.68 22.16 -9.43
CA VAL A 61 3.33 22.18 -8.87
C VAL A 61 2.55 20.95 -9.32
N MET A 62 1.66 20.47 -8.46
CA MET A 62 0.68 19.44 -8.79
C MET A 62 -0.55 20.09 -9.40
N HIS A 63 -0.90 19.75 -10.64
CA HIS A 63 -2.03 20.37 -11.35
C HIS A 63 -3.32 19.57 -11.23
N ALA A 64 -3.25 18.25 -11.31
CA ALA A 64 -4.41 17.37 -11.28
C ALA A 64 -4.02 15.96 -10.83
N ALA A 65 -5.01 15.20 -10.37
CA ALA A 65 -4.88 13.76 -10.18
C ALA A 65 -5.86 13.06 -11.14
N PHE A 66 -5.46 11.91 -11.69
CA PHE A 66 -6.33 11.13 -12.56
C PHE A 66 -7.54 10.61 -11.78
N GLN A 67 -8.71 10.57 -12.43
CA GLN A 67 -9.89 9.89 -11.93
C GLN A 67 -10.42 8.96 -13.03
N HIS A 68 -10.56 7.67 -12.70
CA HIS A 68 -11.13 6.71 -13.63
C HIS A 68 -12.65 6.94 -13.71
N LYS A 69 -13.15 7.41 -14.86
CA LYS A 69 -14.58 7.76 -15.08
C LYS A 69 -15.60 6.68 -14.67
N LYS A 70 -15.21 5.41 -14.60
CA LYS A 70 -16.10 4.29 -14.22
C LYS A 70 -16.09 3.99 -12.72
N GLU A 71 -15.14 4.53 -11.98
CA GLU A 71 -15.00 4.34 -10.55
C GLU A 71 -15.32 5.68 -9.89
N SER A 72 -16.32 5.71 -9.01
CA SER A 72 -16.58 6.90 -8.16
C SER A 72 -15.45 7.15 -7.14
N ASN A 73 -14.41 6.31 -7.16
CA ASN A 73 -13.30 6.30 -6.24
C ASN A 73 -12.08 7.01 -6.84
N PRO A 74 -11.60 8.12 -6.24
CA PRO A 74 -10.43 8.84 -6.73
C PRO A 74 -9.10 8.17 -6.34
N TYR A 75 -9.14 7.04 -5.63
CA TYR A 75 -7.98 6.34 -5.12
C TYR A 75 -7.68 5.08 -5.92
N LYS A 76 -6.39 4.87 -6.22
CA LYS A 76 -5.88 3.65 -6.84
C LYS A 76 -6.08 2.44 -5.93
N TYR A 77 -5.85 2.65 -4.62
CA TYR A 77 -6.13 1.65 -3.59
C TYR A 77 -6.65 2.32 -2.32
N GLN A 78 -7.59 1.66 -1.65
CA GLN A 78 -7.99 1.96 -0.28
C GLN A 78 -7.76 0.69 0.54
N THR A 79 -6.70 0.67 1.33
CA THR A 79 -6.41 -0.43 2.25
C THR A 79 -7.42 -0.44 3.39
N ALA A 80 -7.69 -1.61 3.93
CA ALA A 80 -8.58 -1.81 5.05
C ALA A 80 -8.10 -2.99 5.91
N LEU A 81 -8.40 -2.93 7.20
CA LEU A 81 -8.16 -4.04 8.13
C LEU A 81 -9.49 -4.71 8.43
N VAL A 82 -9.60 -6.01 8.13
CA VAL A 82 -10.83 -6.80 8.33
C VAL A 82 -10.60 -7.82 9.41
N SER A 83 -11.52 -7.92 10.35
CA SER A 83 -11.58 -8.92 11.40
C SER A 83 -12.74 -9.87 11.18
N ASN A 84 -12.53 -11.16 11.44
CA ASN A 84 -13.59 -12.17 11.48
C ASN A 84 -14.45 -12.11 12.77
N ARG A 85 -14.08 -11.26 13.72
CA ARG A 85 -14.78 -11.09 15.01
C ARG A 85 -14.80 -9.64 15.46
N ASN A 86 -15.77 -9.29 16.31
CA ASN A 86 -15.80 -7.99 16.97
C ASN A 86 -14.83 -7.99 18.16
N ILE A 87 -13.62 -7.46 17.95
CA ILE A 87 -12.54 -7.38 18.93
C ILE A 87 -12.76 -6.18 19.86
N LYS A 88 -12.56 -6.36 21.17
CA LYS A 88 -12.70 -5.31 22.18
C LYS A 88 -11.34 -4.73 22.56
N GLY A 89 -11.32 -3.50 23.07
CA GLY A 89 -10.09 -2.84 23.53
C GLY A 89 -9.33 -2.07 22.45
N GLY A 90 -9.98 -1.75 21.32
CA GLY A 90 -9.38 -0.97 20.25
C GLY A 90 -8.14 -1.66 19.65
N LEU A 91 -7.14 -0.86 19.27
CA LEU A 91 -5.91 -1.40 18.67
C LEU A 91 -5.07 -2.24 19.64
N SER A 92 -5.09 -1.94 20.94
CA SER A 92 -4.43 -2.77 21.96
C SER A 92 -5.09 -4.14 22.12
N GLY A 93 -6.39 -4.23 21.81
CA GLY A 93 -7.15 -5.48 21.77
C GLY A 93 -6.69 -6.46 20.69
N LEU A 94 -5.84 -6.01 19.75
CA LEU A 94 -5.28 -6.85 18.69
C LEU A 94 -4.10 -7.72 19.16
N ARG A 95 -3.64 -7.55 20.41
CA ARG A 95 -2.57 -8.39 20.95
C ARG A 95 -2.98 -9.87 20.94
N ASN A 96 -2.08 -10.72 20.47
CA ASN A 96 -2.27 -12.18 20.29
C ASN A 96 -3.34 -12.57 19.26
N VAL A 97 -3.94 -11.62 18.54
CA VAL A 97 -4.84 -11.92 17.41
C VAL A 97 -4.01 -12.42 16.23
N SER A 98 -4.55 -13.34 15.44
CA SER A 98 -3.89 -13.84 14.24
C SER A 98 -3.83 -12.75 13.17
N TYR A 99 -2.74 -12.65 12.41
CA TYR A 99 -2.60 -11.63 11.36
C TYR A 99 -2.34 -12.24 9.98
N CYS A 100 -3.17 -11.88 9.00
CA CYS A 100 -3.05 -12.28 7.60
C CYS A 100 -2.65 -11.07 6.75
N HIS A 101 -1.41 -11.07 6.27
CA HIS A 101 -0.84 -10.04 5.41
C HIS A 101 -0.78 -10.56 3.95
N PRO A 102 -1.03 -9.73 2.92
CA PRO A 102 -1.02 -10.18 1.53
C PRO A 102 0.38 -10.48 0.99
N GLY A 103 1.42 -9.96 1.65
CA GLY A 103 2.81 -9.99 1.20
C GLY A 103 3.14 -8.74 0.38
N PHE A 104 4.41 -8.34 0.37
CA PHE A 104 4.82 -7.12 -0.32
C PHE A 104 4.89 -7.31 -1.83
N ASP A 105 5.48 -8.42 -2.28
CA ASP A 105 5.75 -8.66 -3.71
C ASP A 105 4.54 -9.20 -4.47
N ALA A 106 3.44 -9.48 -3.77
CA ALA A 106 2.27 -10.15 -4.33
C ALA A 106 1.11 -9.18 -4.66
N THR A 107 1.33 -7.87 -4.50
CA THR A 107 0.36 -6.82 -4.79
C THR A 107 1.02 -5.64 -5.50
N ASP A 108 0.24 -4.87 -6.26
CA ASP A 108 0.66 -3.59 -6.84
C ASP A 108 0.58 -2.41 -5.85
N ILE A 109 0.33 -2.70 -4.57
CA ILE A 109 0.25 -1.70 -3.50
C ILE A 109 1.67 -1.37 -3.02
N ASP A 110 1.97 -0.08 -2.87
CA ASP A 110 3.23 0.38 -2.30
C ASP A 110 3.50 -0.28 -0.94
N PRO A 111 4.67 -0.91 -0.72
CA PRO A 111 5.05 -1.52 0.56
C PRO A 111 4.88 -0.58 1.77
N LEU A 112 5.06 0.73 1.59
CA LEU A 112 4.85 1.73 2.64
C LEU A 112 3.39 1.81 3.08
N ARG A 113 2.44 1.55 2.19
CA ARG A 113 1.01 1.48 2.52
C ARG A 113 0.65 0.19 3.22
N LEU A 114 1.33 -0.90 2.87
CA LEU A 114 1.12 -2.19 3.53
C LEU A 114 1.66 -2.20 4.97
N ILE A 115 2.78 -1.51 5.22
CA ILE A 115 3.39 -1.41 6.56
C ILE A 115 2.80 -0.29 7.44
N GLU A 116 1.99 0.61 6.88
CA GLU A 116 1.46 1.78 7.60
C GLU A 116 0.64 1.39 8.84
N PHE A 117 -0.24 0.40 8.69
CA PHE A 117 -1.00 -0.15 9.82
C PHE A 117 -0.08 -0.73 10.90
N GLU A 118 0.88 -1.55 10.50
CA GLU A 118 1.84 -2.18 11.41
C GLU A 118 2.57 -1.11 12.23
N ARG A 119 3.08 -0.05 11.59
CA ARG A 119 3.78 1.04 12.29
C ARG A 119 2.89 1.80 13.24
N GLU A 120 1.69 2.21 12.80
CA GLU A 120 0.76 2.93 13.69
C GLU A 120 0.36 2.10 14.89
N LEU A 121 0.13 0.80 14.68
CA LEU A 121 -0.20 -0.13 15.74
C LEU A 121 0.90 -0.19 16.81
N LEU A 122 2.15 -0.35 16.38
CA LEU A 122 3.30 -0.42 17.29
C LEU A 122 3.47 0.90 18.06
N ILE A 123 3.40 2.05 17.38
CA ILE A 123 3.49 3.38 18.00
C ILE A 123 2.38 3.58 19.04
N LYS A 124 1.12 3.26 18.71
CA LYS A 124 -0.02 3.43 19.62
C LYS A 124 -0.01 2.46 20.81
N ASN A 125 0.86 1.45 20.78
CA ASN A 125 1.07 0.53 21.89
C ASN A 125 2.43 0.73 22.57
N ASP A 126 3.08 1.88 22.35
CA ASP A 126 4.36 2.27 22.95
C ASP A 126 5.48 1.22 22.72
N ILE A 127 5.48 0.57 21.55
CA ILE A 127 6.50 -0.40 21.16
C ILE A 127 7.57 0.31 20.35
N ASP A 128 8.74 0.47 20.95
CA ASP A 128 9.91 1.07 20.29
C ASP A 128 10.62 0.05 19.40
N ILE A 129 10.67 0.34 18.10
CA ILE A 129 11.41 -0.44 17.09
C ILE A 129 12.77 0.19 16.75
N TYR A 130 13.05 1.38 17.30
CA TYR A 130 14.29 2.14 17.12
C TYR A 130 15.21 2.01 18.34
N SER A 131 14.91 1.09 19.26
CA SER A 131 15.79 0.75 20.37
C SER A 131 17.20 0.45 19.86
N ASN A 132 18.21 0.83 20.65
CA ASN A 132 19.66 0.61 20.38
C ASN A 132 20.06 -0.87 20.45
N ASP A 133 19.20 -1.78 19.98
CA ASP A 133 19.55 -3.18 19.80
C ASP A 133 20.52 -3.31 18.63
N ALA A 134 21.46 -4.25 18.72
CA ALA A 134 22.45 -4.50 17.67
C ALA A 134 21.84 -4.99 16.34
N ALA A 135 20.53 -5.19 16.28
CA ALA A 135 19.80 -5.70 15.13
C ALA A 135 19.35 -4.56 14.19
N PRO A 136 19.22 -4.83 12.87
CA PRO A 136 18.67 -3.86 11.92
C PRO A 136 17.23 -3.45 12.28
N ILE A 137 16.85 -2.20 11.99
CA ILE A 137 15.49 -1.67 12.24
C ILE A 137 14.40 -2.57 11.61
N VAL A 138 14.67 -3.12 10.42
CA VAL A 138 13.72 -4.02 9.75
C VAL A 138 13.48 -5.30 10.55
N GLU A 139 14.52 -5.83 11.20
CA GLU A 139 14.39 -6.98 12.08
C GLU A 139 13.64 -6.61 13.36
N ASN A 140 13.95 -5.46 13.98
CA ASN A 140 13.22 -4.98 15.16
C ASN A 140 11.72 -4.84 14.88
N HIS A 141 11.36 -4.32 13.70
CA HIS A 141 9.98 -4.25 13.24
C HIS A 141 9.35 -5.64 13.11
N ILE A 142 10.02 -6.58 12.42
CA ILE A 142 9.52 -7.96 12.25
C ILE A 142 9.34 -8.64 13.60
N LYS A 143 10.30 -8.48 14.50
CA LYS A 143 10.24 -8.98 15.87
C LYS A 143 9.05 -8.38 16.63
N ALA A 144 8.84 -7.08 16.56
CA ALA A 144 7.73 -6.41 17.22
C ALA A 144 6.37 -6.93 16.72
N ILE A 145 6.21 -7.10 15.41
CA ILE A 145 5.01 -7.69 14.81
C ILE A 145 4.85 -9.16 15.22
N HIS A 146 5.94 -9.93 15.19
CA HIS A 146 5.96 -11.30 15.68
C HIS A 146 5.50 -11.39 17.13
N ASP A 147 5.97 -10.52 18.02
CA ASP A 147 5.69 -10.56 19.46
C ASP A 147 4.29 -9.99 19.80
N PHE A 148 3.78 -9.07 18.98
CA PHE A 148 2.47 -8.47 19.16
C PHE A 148 1.32 -9.42 18.77
N PHE A 149 1.44 -10.08 17.61
CA PHE A 149 0.40 -10.95 17.07
C PHE A 149 0.57 -12.42 17.43
N GLY A 150 -0.52 -13.17 17.28
CA GLY A 150 -0.53 -14.63 17.39
C GLY A 150 0.01 -15.32 16.14
N PRO A 151 -0.31 -16.62 15.93
CA PRO A 151 -0.04 -17.32 14.68
C PRO A 151 -0.56 -16.51 13.48
N SER A 152 0.29 -16.31 12.48
CA SER A 152 0.03 -15.33 11.42
C SER A 152 0.46 -15.89 10.06
N CYS A 153 0.06 -15.19 8.99
CA CYS A 153 0.59 -15.39 7.64
C CYS A 153 1.12 -14.07 7.09
N ARG A 154 2.43 -14.02 6.85
CA ARG A 154 3.13 -12.92 6.17
C ARG A 154 4.00 -13.50 5.05
N PRO A 155 3.41 -13.74 3.86
CA PRO A 155 4.09 -14.42 2.76
C PRO A 155 5.04 -13.48 2.01
N GLY A 156 5.78 -14.04 1.04
CA GLY A 156 6.70 -13.27 0.20
C GLY A 156 8.02 -12.95 0.89
N ARG A 157 8.83 -12.07 0.30
CA ARG A 157 10.08 -11.61 0.90
C ARG A 157 9.79 -10.53 1.96
N TRP A 158 10.49 -10.59 3.07
CA TRP A 158 10.46 -9.57 4.12
C TRP A 158 11.59 -8.57 3.95
N VAL A 159 12.71 -9.01 3.36
CA VAL A 159 13.87 -8.17 3.03
C VAL A 159 14.47 -8.52 1.65
N PRO A 160 15.21 -7.58 1.02
CA PRO A 160 15.83 -7.81 -0.28
C PRO A 160 16.98 -8.82 -0.28
N ASP A 161 17.66 -9.03 0.85
CA ASP A 161 18.73 -10.03 0.97
C ASP A 161 18.14 -11.41 1.25
N THR A 162 18.41 -12.40 0.38
CA THR A 162 17.74 -13.71 0.45
C THR A 162 18.17 -14.52 1.67
N GLU A 163 19.45 -14.50 2.02
CA GLU A 163 19.97 -15.28 3.16
C GLU A 163 19.48 -14.72 4.49
N PHE A 164 19.45 -13.39 4.61
CA PHE A 164 18.90 -12.71 5.76
C PHE A 164 17.38 -12.90 5.85
N ASP A 165 16.65 -12.85 4.73
CA ASP A 165 15.22 -13.15 4.68
C ASP A 165 14.90 -14.54 5.20
N GLU A 166 15.62 -15.56 4.75
CA GLU A 166 15.47 -16.94 5.24
C GLU A 166 15.80 -17.06 6.73
N THR A 167 16.84 -16.36 7.19
CA THR A 167 17.23 -16.33 8.61
C THR A 167 16.12 -15.72 9.46
N LEU A 168 15.54 -14.60 9.03
CA LEU A 168 14.42 -13.95 9.71
C LEU A 168 13.18 -14.86 9.73
N LYS A 169 12.84 -15.51 8.61
CA LYS A 169 11.71 -16.43 8.53
C LYS A 169 11.85 -17.65 9.43
N LYS A 170 13.07 -18.19 9.56
CA LYS A 170 13.37 -19.27 10.51
C LYS A 170 13.23 -18.78 11.96
N ARG A 171 13.72 -17.58 12.26
CA ARG A 171 13.69 -16.97 13.60
C ARG A 171 12.29 -16.59 14.06
N TYR A 172 11.47 -16.04 13.17
CA TYR A 172 10.12 -15.52 13.44
C TYR A 172 9.05 -16.36 12.74
N SER A 173 9.19 -17.69 12.78
CA SER A 173 8.39 -18.65 12.01
C SER A 173 6.89 -18.62 12.33
N ARG A 174 6.48 -18.11 13.49
CA ARG A 174 5.06 -17.89 13.85
C ARG A 174 4.32 -17.00 12.85
N LEU A 175 5.04 -16.11 12.17
CA LEU A 175 4.50 -15.26 11.11
C LEU A 175 4.15 -16.00 9.82
N LEU A 176 4.47 -17.30 9.71
CA LEU A 176 4.21 -18.12 8.52
C LEU A 176 3.24 -19.28 8.78
N VAL A 177 2.83 -19.49 10.04
CA VAL A 177 2.03 -20.65 10.46
C VAL A 177 0.70 -20.76 9.71
N LEU A 178 0.07 -19.62 9.42
CA LEU A 178 -1.22 -19.58 8.73
C LEU A 178 -1.09 -19.48 7.20
N CYS A 179 0.14 -19.43 6.65
CA CYS A 179 0.31 -19.33 5.22
C CYS A 179 -0.01 -20.67 4.56
N ASN A 180 -1.19 -20.74 3.93
CA ASN A 180 -1.57 -21.89 3.14
C ASN A 180 -1.01 -21.77 1.72
N THR A 181 -0.36 -22.81 1.23
CA THR A 181 0.25 -22.86 -0.12
C THR A 181 -0.77 -23.17 -1.22
N THR A 182 -2.04 -23.43 -0.89
CA THR A 182 -3.02 -24.00 -1.84
C THR A 182 -4.07 -23.04 -2.38
N ASN A 183 -4.05 -21.76 -2.01
CA ASN A 183 -5.09 -20.83 -2.45
C ASN A 183 -4.71 -20.13 -3.76
N SER A 184 -5.31 -20.58 -4.86
CA SER A 184 -5.32 -19.86 -6.14
C SER A 184 -6.17 -18.60 -6.02
N GLY A 185 -5.57 -17.41 -6.17
CA GLY A 185 -6.29 -16.13 -6.14
C GLY A 185 -5.36 -14.92 -6.03
N ASN A 186 -5.91 -13.70 -6.07
CA ASN A 186 -5.18 -12.47 -5.76
C ASN A 186 -4.72 -12.49 -4.29
N ALA A 187 -3.49 -12.04 -4.00
CA ALA A 187 -2.92 -11.99 -2.66
C ALA A 187 -3.79 -11.24 -1.62
N LEU A 188 -4.49 -10.17 -2.03
CA LEU A 188 -5.41 -9.42 -1.17
C LEU A 188 -6.62 -10.27 -0.74
N SER A 189 -7.15 -11.06 -1.67
CA SER A 189 -8.22 -12.04 -1.43
C SER A 189 -7.72 -13.19 -0.55
N GLN A 190 -6.49 -13.66 -0.78
CA GLN A 190 -5.90 -14.71 0.03
C GLN A 190 -5.72 -14.27 1.49
N ALA A 191 -5.24 -13.04 1.73
CA ALA A 191 -5.15 -12.46 3.07
C ALA A 191 -6.52 -12.36 3.74
N LEU A 192 -7.53 -11.86 3.02
CA LEU A 192 -8.91 -11.77 3.53
C LEU A 192 -9.45 -13.16 3.93
N ASN A 193 -9.33 -14.13 3.03
CA ASN A 193 -9.80 -15.50 3.28
C ASN A 193 -9.02 -16.20 4.41
N CYS A 194 -7.73 -15.91 4.57
CA CYS A 194 -6.94 -16.39 5.71
C CYS A 194 -7.54 -15.96 7.06
N ALA A 195 -8.04 -14.72 7.16
CA ALA A 195 -8.67 -14.25 8.39
C ALA A 195 -10.12 -14.74 8.54
N LEU A 196 -10.93 -14.67 7.48
CA LEU A 196 -12.35 -15.02 7.53
C LEU A 196 -12.58 -16.52 7.79
N ASN A 197 -11.67 -17.38 7.32
CA ASN A 197 -11.73 -18.82 7.56
C ASN A 197 -10.98 -19.26 8.82
N ASN A 198 -10.47 -18.32 9.63
CA ASN A 198 -9.79 -18.66 10.87
C ASN A 198 -10.81 -18.93 11.98
N ASP A 199 -10.64 -20.03 12.72
CA ASP A 199 -11.47 -20.32 13.89
C ASP A 199 -11.23 -19.34 15.04
N ASN A 200 -10.01 -18.83 15.17
CA ASN A 200 -9.62 -17.87 16.21
C ASN A 200 -9.82 -16.42 15.74
N PRO A 201 -9.82 -15.43 16.65
CA PRO A 201 -9.79 -14.02 16.25
C PRO A 201 -8.61 -13.78 15.30
N ALA A 202 -8.92 -13.27 14.11
CA ALA A 202 -7.94 -13.03 13.07
C ALA A 202 -8.27 -11.73 12.33
N ILE A 203 -7.22 -11.02 11.92
CA ILE A 203 -7.32 -9.82 11.11
C ILE A 203 -6.58 -10.00 9.78
N ALA A 204 -7.09 -9.39 8.72
CA ALA A 204 -6.49 -9.35 7.40
C ALA A 204 -6.25 -7.91 6.96
N LEU A 205 -5.07 -7.66 6.38
CA LEU A 205 -4.83 -6.47 5.59
C LEU A 205 -5.29 -6.74 4.15
N THR A 206 -6.22 -5.94 3.65
CA THR A 206 -6.77 -6.06 2.29
C THR A 206 -7.19 -4.70 1.75
N THR A 207 -8.07 -4.63 0.76
CA THR A 207 -8.64 -3.37 0.24
C THR A 207 -10.16 -3.29 0.38
N ILE A 208 -10.69 -2.07 0.37
CA ILE A 208 -12.15 -1.82 0.28
C ILE A 208 -12.73 -2.50 -0.95
N PHE A 209 -12.03 -2.46 -2.09
CA PHE A 209 -12.44 -3.15 -3.30
C PHE A 209 -12.59 -4.66 -3.09
N THR A 210 -11.62 -5.31 -2.44
CA THR A 210 -11.72 -6.74 -2.12
C THR A 210 -12.91 -7.02 -1.18
N ILE A 211 -13.10 -6.17 -0.16
CA ILE A 211 -14.23 -6.29 0.77
C ILE A 211 -15.57 -6.23 0.03
N THR A 212 -15.78 -5.26 -0.85
CA THR A 212 -17.06 -5.09 -1.55
C THR A 212 -17.42 -6.24 -2.48
N HIS A 213 -16.43 -7.00 -2.95
CA HIS A 213 -16.63 -8.12 -3.86
C HIS A 213 -16.75 -9.48 -3.14
N GLU A 214 -16.06 -9.64 -2.01
CA GLU A 214 -15.93 -10.95 -1.35
C GLU A 214 -16.69 -11.05 -0.02
N VAL A 215 -16.91 -9.94 0.69
CA VAL A 215 -17.65 -9.96 1.95
C VAL A 215 -19.15 -9.88 1.67
N GLN A 216 -19.90 -10.85 2.18
CA GLN A 216 -21.36 -10.91 2.08
C GLN A 216 -22.02 -10.46 3.37
N LYS A 217 -23.30 -10.07 3.30
CA LYS A 217 -24.07 -9.49 4.41
C LYS A 217 -24.15 -10.42 5.62
N GLU A 218 -24.19 -11.73 5.38
CA GLU A 218 -24.33 -12.78 6.38
C GLU A 218 -23.01 -13.09 7.09
N MET A 219 -21.87 -12.66 6.53
CA MET A 219 -20.56 -12.91 7.10
C MET A 219 -20.34 -12.07 8.35
N SER A 220 -19.77 -12.69 9.39
CA SER A 220 -19.30 -11.96 10.58
C SER A 220 -17.95 -11.30 10.26
N ALA A 221 -18.00 -10.18 9.53
CA ALA A 221 -16.82 -9.43 9.12
C ALA A 221 -16.92 -7.98 9.56
N PHE A 222 -15.84 -7.47 10.16
CA PHE A 222 -15.77 -6.14 10.72
C PHE A 222 -14.52 -5.43 10.20
N THR A 223 -14.64 -4.18 9.79
CA THR A 223 -13.46 -3.35 9.54
C THR A 223 -12.99 -2.69 10.82
N ILE A 224 -11.67 -2.58 11.00
CA ILE A 224 -11.04 -1.86 12.12
C ILE A 224 -10.56 -0.52 11.59
N CYS A 225 -10.97 0.58 12.22
CA CYS A 225 -10.68 1.93 11.78
C CYS A 225 -9.47 2.50 12.53
N ARG A 226 -8.83 3.57 12.01
CA ARG A 226 -7.62 4.15 12.61
C ARG A 226 -7.75 4.56 14.09
N ASN A 227 -8.96 4.92 14.51
CA ASN A 227 -9.29 5.27 15.89
C ASN A 227 -9.50 4.04 16.82
N GLY A 228 -9.35 2.83 16.28
CA GLY A 228 -9.59 1.56 16.99
C GLY A 228 -11.06 1.14 17.08
N SER A 229 -12.00 1.93 16.57
CA SER A 229 -13.40 1.52 16.46
C SER A 229 -13.55 0.44 15.38
N MET A 230 -14.64 -0.33 15.47
CA MET A 230 -14.97 -1.36 14.48
C MET A 230 -16.32 -1.07 13.85
N SER A 231 -16.41 -1.28 12.54
CA SER A 231 -17.64 -1.15 11.75
C SER A 231 -17.95 -2.45 11.02
N ASN A 232 -19.22 -2.67 10.66
CA ASN A 232 -19.58 -3.82 9.82
C ASN A 232 -18.95 -3.67 8.43
N ALA A 233 -18.19 -4.69 7.99
CA ALA A 233 -17.42 -4.63 6.76
C ALA A 233 -18.30 -4.58 5.49
N TYR A 234 -19.50 -5.15 5.52
CA TYR A 234 -20.43 -5.12 4.40
C TYR A 234 -21.18 -3.78 4.30
N LEU A 235 -21.63 -3.24 5.44
CA LEU A 235 -22.49 -2.05 5.46
C LEU A 235 -21.72 -0.75 5.30
N ASN A 236 -20.68 -0.57 6.12
CA ASN A 236 -19.95 0.70 6.22
C ASN A 236 -18.47 0.41 6.51
N PRO A 237 -17.71 -0.18 5.56
CA PRO A 237 -16.31 -0.48 5.77
C PRO A 237 -15.51 0.82 5.96
N CYS A 238 -14.64 0.86 6.96
CA CYS A 238 -13.71 1.96 7.12
C CYS A 238 -12.39 1.66 6.40
N GLU A 239 -11.86 2.69 5.74
CA GLU A 239 -10.55 2.67 5.13
C GLU A 239 -9.46 2.89 6.19
N TRP A 240 -8.34 2.20 6.02
CA TRP A 240 -7.13 2.44 6.80
C TRP A 240 -6.24 3.46 6.11
N SER A 241 -5.93 3.28 4.83
CA SER A 241 -5.08 4.19 4.08
C SER A 241 -5.49 4.23 2.63
N ASN A 242 -5.30 5.36 1.97
CA ASN A 242 -5.61 5.54 0.57
C ASN A 242 -4.36 5.97 -0.22
N LEU A 243 -4.31 5.56 -1.48
CA LEU A 243 -3.29 5.99 -2.43
C LEU A 243 -3.98 6.69 -3.59
N SER A 244 -3.66 7.96 -3.79
CA SER A 244 -4.14 8.71 -4.94
C SER A 244 -3.70 8.07 -6.25
N ASN A 245 -4.51 8.23 -7.28
CA ASN A 245 -4.10 7.94 -8.66
C ASN A 245 -2.86 8.77 -9.06
N GLU A 246 -2.32 8.46 -10.24
CA GLU A 246 -1.22 9.25 -10.81
C GLU A 246 -1.55 10.76 -10.79
N ILE A 247 -0.52 11.57 -10.58
CA ILE A 247 -0.60 13.02 -10.42
C ILE A 247 0.10 13.67 -11.61
N ILE A 248 -0.56 14.65 -12.21
CA ILE A 248 0.04 15.51 -13.22
C ILE A 248 0.83 16.60 -12.50
N VAL A 249 2.14 16.57 -12.70
CA VAL A 249 3.07 17.61 -12.24
C VAL A 249 3.47 18.50 -13.40
N GLY A 250 3.61 19.79 -13.14
CA GLY A 250 4.01 20.78 -14.12
C GLY A 250 4.91 21.84 -13.52
N ASN A 251 5.44 22.70 -14.38
CA ASN A 251 6.28 23.82 -13.96
C ASN A 251 5.44 25.10 -13.92
N ASN A 252 5.43 25.81 -12.78
CA ASN A 252 4.63 27.01 -12.58
C ASN A 252 5.11 28.23 -13.39
N ASN A 253 6.34 28.19 -13.91
CA ASN A 253 6.91 29.25 -14.74
C ASN A 253 6.61 29.06 -16.23
N SER A 254 6.25 27.84 -16.64
CA SER A 254 5.64 27.62 -17.96
C SER A 254 4.20 28.09 -17.89
N GLY A 255 3.87 29.14 -18.63
CA GLY A 255 2.57 29.81 -18.63
C GLY A 255 1.40 28.81 -18.60
N SER A 256 0.41 29.16 -17.78
CA SER A 256 -0.80 28.42 -17.41
C SER A 256 -1.24 27.33 -18.38
N PHE A 257 -1.48 26.12 -17.86
CA PHE A 257 -2.42 25.16 -18.44
C PHE A 257 -3.75 25.90 -18.65
N LYS A 258 -4.03 26.34 -19.88
CA LYS A 258 -5.34 26.85 -20.29
C LYS A 258 -6.13 25.73 -20.92
#